data_AF-A0A850JY35-F1
#
_entry.id   AF-A0A850JY35-F1
#
_cell.length_a   1.000
_cell.length_b   1.000
_cell.length_c   1.000
_cell.angle_alpha   90.00
_cell.angle_beta   90.00
_cell.angle_gamma   90.00
#
_symmetry.space_group_name_H-M   'P 1'
#
loop_
_entity.id
_entity.type
_entity.pdbx_description
1 polymer ?
#
loop_
_entity_poly.entity_id
_entity_poly.type
_entity_poly.pdbx_seq_one_letter_code
_entity_poly.pdbx_strand_id
1 'polypeptide(L)'
;MNNQYKKLAVAFSGPSNSGKTTLVIKVSTLLQEKGYKVCIVKHDPSDKATFDVPRKDSFRFFETGANVAVVSPKRTTYFKNETSTIDEIIETFKDFDYLLVEGLKTLPLPRITIFRDEVDESYFKYSNSIAFDETIDKNEIPSNLDKLDLNNPEEIINWIENNAKRV
;
A
#
# COMPACT_ATOMS: atom_id res chain seq x y z
N MET A 1 -1.44 -0.36 -28.92
CA MET A 1 -0.61 -1.43 -28.33
C MET A 1 -1.24 -1.77 -27.00
N ASN A 2 -1.82 -2.96 -26.86
CA ASN A 2 -2.38 -3.43 -25.59
C ASN A 2 -1.21 -3.67 -24.63
N ASN A 3 -0.78 -2.64 -23.91
CA ASN A 3 0.10 -2.87 -22.77
C ASN A 3 -0.82 -3.43 -21.67
N GLN A 4 -0.90 -4.75 -21.61
CA GLN A 4 -1.64 -5.43 -20.56
C GLN A 4 -0.94 -5.11 -19.24
N TYR A 5 -1.60 -4.34 -18.38
CA TYR A 5 -1.04 -3.98 -17.08
C TYR A 5 -0.67 -5.23 -16.29
N LYS A 6 0.39 -5.14 -15.48
CA LYS A 6 0.85 -6.28 -14.66
C LYS A 6 -0.18 -6.73 -13.63
N LYS A 7 -0.91 -5.79 -13.05
CA LYS A 7 -1.96 -6.03 -12.05
C LYS A 7 -1.49 -6.82 -10.82
N LEU A 8 -0.32 -6.49 -10.28
CA LEU A 8 0.23 -7.13 -9.09
C LEU A 8 -0.21 -6.40 -7.82
N ALA A 9 -0.73 -7.13 -6.84
CA ALA A 9 -1.21 -6.61 -5.57
C ALA A 9 -0.43 -7.22 -4.39
N VAL A 10 0.05 -6.34 -3.50
CA VAL A 10 0.84 -6.69 -2.32
C VAL A 10 0.45 -5.79 -1.14
N ALA A 11 0.51 -6.32 0.07
CA ALA A 11 0.26 -5.58 1.29
C ALA A 11 1.54 -5.32 2.10
N PHE A 12 1.55 -4.20 2.82
CA PHE A 12 2.62 -3.78 3.72
C PHE A 12 2.07 -3.65 5.14
N SER A 13 2.83 -4.12 6.13
CA SER A 13 2.43 -4.10 7.55
C SER A 13 3.62 -3.95 8.47
N GLY A 14 3.35 -3.81 9.76
CA GLY A 14 4.37 -3.65 10.80
C GLY A 14 3.98 -2.59 11.84
N PRO A 15 4.74 -2.52 12.95
CA PRO A 15 4.50 -1.60 14.05
C PRO A 15 4.52 -0.13 13.63
N SER A 16 3.91 0.75 14.41
CA SER A 16 4.07 2.20 14.22
C SER A 16 5.55 2.57 14.19
N ASN A 17 5.91 3.57 13.38
CA ASN A 17 7.29 4.03 13.20
C ASN A 17 8.29 3.03 12.60
N SER A 18 7.89 1.83 12.17
CA SER A 18 8.81 0.88 11.52
C SER A 18 9.32 1.29 10.13
N GLY A 19 8.87 2.44 9.59
CA GLY A 19 9.29 2.93 8.27
C GLY A 19 8.45 2.45 7.09
N LYS A 20 7.29 1.79 7.34
CA LYS A 20 6.37 1.30 6.30
C LYS A 20 6.04 2.32 5.21
N THR A 21 5.54 3.49 5.62
CA THR A 21 5.14 4.53 4.68
C THR A 21 6.33 5.04 3.88
N THR A 22 7.51 5.13 4.50
CA THR A 22 8.76 5.48 3.82
C THR A 22 9.12 4.44 2.77
N LEU A 23 9.00 3.15 3.08
CA LEU A 23 9.28 2.08 2.13
C LEU A 23 8.29 2.09 0.97
N VAL A 24 6.98 2.20 1.25
CA VAL A 24 5.93 2.25 0.21
C VAL A 24 6.17 3.44 -0.73
N ILE A 25 6.55 4.61 -0.20
CA ILE A 25 6.91 5.77 -1.02
C ILE A 25 8.11 5.44 -1.92
N LYS A 26 9.21 4.90 -1.37
CA LYS A 26 10.42 4.55 -2.15
C LYS A 26 10.11 3.55 -3.27
N VAL A 27 9.39 2.47 -2.96
CA VAL A 27 8.98 1.45 -3.93
C VAL A 27 8.10 2.07 -5.02
N SER A 28 7.10 2.86 -4.64
CA SER A 28 6.20 3.53 -5.59
C SER A 28 6.95 4.49 -6.52
N THR A 29 7.91 5.26 -5.99
CA THR A 29 8.72 6.17 -6.79
C THR A 29 9.56 5.41 -7.82
N LEU A 30 10.30 4.38 -7.39
CA LEU A 30 11.13 3.58 -8.31
C LEU A 30 10.31 2.87 -9.40
N LEU A 31 9.13 2.35 -9.06
CA LEU A 31 8.23 1.74 -10.05
C LEU A 31 7.75 2.77 -11.08
N GLN A 32 7.39 3.98 -10.65
CA GLN A 32 6.96 5.05 -11.55
C GLN A 32 8.11 5.57 -12.43
N GLU A 33 9.34 5.65 -11.89
CA GLU A 33 10.54 5.98 -12.68
C GLU A 33 10.81 4.95 -13.78
N LYS A 34 10.44 3.69 -13.55
CA LYS A 34 10.47 2.60 -14.55
C LYS A 34 9.28 2.64 -15.53
N GLY A 35 8.39 3.63 -15.43
CA GLY A 35 7.25 3.82 -16.32
C GLY A 35 5.98 3.04 -15.95
N TYR A 36 5.95 2.40 -14.77
CA TYR A 36 4.79 1.66 -14.31
C TYR A 36 3.73 2.55 -13.64
N LYS A 37 2.47 2.18 -13.79
CA LYS A 37 1.37 2.83 -13.07
C LYS A 37 1.18 2.19 -11.70
N VAL A 38 1.20 3.00 -10.64
CA VAL A 38 1.07 2.53 -9.25
C VAL A 38 -0.20 3.09 -8.62
N CYS A 39 -0.98 2.20 -8.00
CA CYS A 39 -2.09 2.55 -7.12
C CYS A 39 -1.68 2.24 -5.68
N ILE A 40 -1.98 3.16 -4.75
CA ILE A 40 -1.70 2.97 -3.32
C ILE A 40 -3.02 3.05 -2.56
N VAL A 41 -3.29 2.04 -1.74
CA VAL A 41 -4.40 2.03 -0.80
C VAL A 41 -3.84 2.10 0.60
N LYS A 42 -4.23 3.13 1.36
CA LYS A 42 -3.93 3.22 2.78
C LYS A 42 -5.20 2.99 3.57
N HIS A 43 -5.14 2.03 4.49
CA HIS A 43 -6.21 1.82 5.44
C HIS A 43 -5.96 2.64 6.71
N ASP A 44 -6.88 3.57 7.01
CA ASP A 44 -6.86 4.36 8.22
C ASP A 44 -7.95 3.86 9.19
N PRO A 45 -7.61 3.00 10.16
CA PRO A 45 -8.57 2.49 11.12
C PRO A 45 -9.07 3.56 12.10
N SER A 46 -8.43 4.73 12.16
CA SER A 46 -8.73 5.79 13.11
C SER A 46 -9.53 6.95 12.54
N ASP A 47 -9.84 6.92 11.25
CA ASP A 47 -10.60 7.94 10.51
C ASP A 47 -10.05 9.36 10.71
N LYS A 48 -8.73 9.51 10.65
CA LYS A 48 -8.01 10.78 10.82
C LYS A 48 -7.52 11.37 9.49
N ALA A 49 -7.41 10.55 8.46
CA ALA A 49 -6.90 10.93 7.15
C ALA A 49 -7.88 11.89 6.46
N THR A 50 -7.40 13.08 6.13
CA THR A 50 -8.18 14.09 5.42
C THR A 50 -7.40 14.56 4.20
N PHE A 51 -8.01 14.41 3.02
CA PHE A 51 -7.44 14.82 1.73
C PHE A 51 -8.05 16.11 1.17
N ASP A 52 -9.12 16.63 1.79
CA ASP A 52 -9.74 17.91 1.42
C ASP A 52 -9.47 19.01 2.45
N VAL A 53 -9.76 20.25 2.06
CA VAL A 53 -9.67 21.42 2.92
C VAL A 53 -11.05 21.73 3.52
N PRO A 54 -11.20 21.72 4.86
CA PRO A 54 -12.46 22.06 5.51
C PRO A 54 -13.01 23.42 5.04
N ARG A 55 -14.34 23.52 4.94
CA ARG A 55 -15.10 24.73 4.57
C ARG A 55 -15.03 25.16 3.09
N LYS A 56 -14.39 24.38 2.21
CA LYS A 56 -14.46 24.59 0.76
C LYS A 56 -15.74 23.97 0.18
N ASP A 57 -16.08 24.34 -1.06
CA ASP A 57 -17.31 23.89 -1.71
C ASP A 57 -17.37 22.37 -1.87
N SER A 58 -16.25 21.72 -2.20
CA SER A 58 -16.13 20.26 -2.25
C SER A 58 -16.50 19.59 -0.94
N PHE A 59 -16.02 20.14 0.19
CA PHE A 59 -16.35 19.66 1.52
C PHE A 59 -17.85 19.83 1.83
N ARG A 60 -18.40 21.00 1.51
CA ARG A 60 -19.84 21.27 1.71
C ARG A 60 -20.73 20.39 0.84
N PHE A 61 -20.31 20.05 -0.38
CA PHE A 61 -21.01 19.07 -1.22
C PHE A 61 -20.98 17.68 -0.59
N PHE A 62 -19.84 17.28 -0.04
CA PHE A 62 -19.71 15.97 0.61
C PHE A 62 -20.60 15.86 1.87
N GLU A 63 -20.72 16.93 2.64
CA GLU A 63 -21.61 17.02 3.82
C GLU A 63 -23.10 16.84 3.47
N THR A 64 -23.51 16.97 2.20
CA THR A 64 -24.88 16.68 1.79
C THR A 64 -25.24 15.19 1.81
N GLY A 65 -24.25 14.31 1.97
CA GLY A 65 -24.40 12.86 1.85
C GLY A 65 -24.20 12.34 0.42
N ALA A 66 -24.01 13.22 -0.57
CA ALA A 66 -23.72 12.82 -1.94
C ALA A 66 -22.27 12.30 -2.10
N ASN A 67 -22.08 11.40 -3.06
CA ASN A 67 -20.74 11.11 -3.57
C ASN A 67 -20.27 12.29 -4.44
N VAL A 68 -19.05 12.75 -4.23
CA VAL A 68 -18.52 13.99 -4.85
C VAL A 68 -17.27 13.68 -5.65
N ALA A 69 -17.19 14.26 -6.85
CA ALA A 69 -15.98 14.26 -7.67
C ALA A 69 -15.52 15.69 -7.93
N VAL A 70 -14.22 15.94 -7.78
CA VAL A 70 -13.56 17.20 -8.16
C VAL A 70 -12.62 16.92 -9.31
N VAL A 71 -12.95 17.42 -10.50
CA VAL A 71 -12.14 17.26 -11.72
C VAL A 71 -11.29 18.51 -11.92
N SER A 72 -9.98 18.32 -12.10
CA SER A 72 -9.00 19.39 -12.36
C SER A 72 -8.13 19.01 -13.56
N PRO A 73 -7.44 19.97 -14.21
CA PRO A 73 -6.60 19.69 -15.38
C PRO A 73 -5.50 18.64 -15.16
N LYS A 74 -5.09 18.39 -13.91
CA LYS A 74 -4.00 17.47 -13.55
C LYS A 74 -4.42 16.30 -12.64
N ARG A 75 -5.63 16.30 -12.09
CA ARG A 75 -6.07 15.28 -11.13
C ARG A 75 -7.59 15.23 -11.02
N THR A 76 -8.08 14.08 -10.58
CA THR A 76 -9.46 13.93 -10.12
C THR A 76 -9.45 13.40 -8.70
N THR A 77 -10.30 13.96 -7.84
CA THR A 77 -10.50 13.49 -6.46
C THR A 77 -11.92 12.98 -6.31
N TYR A 78 -12.09 11.84 -5.65
CA TYR A 78 -13.39 11.26 -5.32
C TYR A 78 -13.58 11.22 -3.81
N PHE A 79 -14.78 11.57 -3.35
CA PHE A 79 -15.25 11.36 -1.98
C PHE A 79 -16.48 10.47 -2.03
N LYS A 80 -16.43 9.37 -1.28
CA LYS A 80 -17.52 8.39 -1.15
C LYS A 80 -17.95 8.35 0.31
N ASN A 81 -19.25 8.43 0.58
CA ASN A 81 -19.77 8.38 1.95
C ASN A 81 -19.81 6.96 2.51
N GLU A 82 -19.70 5.95 1.66
CA GLU A 82 -19.59 4.55 2.04
C GLU A 82 -18.16 4.01 1.96
N THR A 83 -17.86 3.03 2.81
CA THR A 83 -16.62 2.25 2.70
C THR A 83 -16.57 1.47 1.38
N SER A 84 -15.36 1.17 0.90
CA SER A 84 -15.15 0.37 -0.30
C SER A 84 -14.25 -0.81 0.00
N THR A 85 -14.60 -1.96 -0.59
CA THR A 85 -13.76 -3.14 -0.64
C THR A 85 -12.55 -2.90 -1.55
N ILE A 86 -11.51 -3.73 -1.41
CA ILE A 86 -10.34 -3.65 -2.29
C ILE A 86 -10.71 -3.92 -3.75
N ASP A 87 -11.65 -4.83 -4.01
CA ASP A 87 -12.12 -5.15 -5.36
C ASP A 87 -12.81 -3.94 -6.02
N GLU A 88 -13.67 -3.22 -5.29
CA GLU A 88 -14.26 -1.96 -5.78
C GLU A 88 -13.21 -0.88 -6.07
N ILE A 89 -12.15 -0.80 -5.26
CA ILE A 89 -11.04 0.13 -5.50
C ILE A 89 -10.25 -0.26 -6.76
N ILE A 90 -9.98 -1.55 -6.96
CA ILE A 90 -9.34 -2.08 -8.17
C ILE A 90 -10.16 -1.74 -9.42
N GLU A 91 -11.49 -1.92 -9.34
CA GLU A 91 -12.43 -1.57 -10.40
C GLU A 91 -12.54 -0.06 -10.63
N THR A 92 -12.30 0.76 -9.61
CA THR A 92 -12.35 2.23 -9.75
C THR A 92 -11.12 2.75 -10.49
N PHE A 93 -9.92 2.30 -10.12
CA PHE A 93 -8.68 2.80 -10.73
C PHE A 93 -8.36 2.16 -12.08
N LYS A 94 -8.68 0.87 -12.29
CA LYS A 94 -8.51 -0.01 -13.49
C LYS A 94 -7.15 -0.05 -14.18
N ASP A 95 -6.42 1.05 -14.24
CA ASP A 95 -5.23 1.25 -15.05
C ASP A 95 -4.00 1.34 -14.16
N PHE A 96 -3.57 0.20 -13.62
CA PHE A 96 -2.38 0.11 -12.76
C PHE A 96 -1.62 -1.20 -13.00
N ASP A 97 -0.30 -1.14 -12.88
CA ASP A 97 0.59 -2.30 -12.87
C ASP A 97 0.76 -2.86 -11.46
N TYR A 98 0.80 -1.99 -10.45
CA TYR A 98 0.98 -2.37 -9.04
C TYR A 98 -0.06 -1.72 -8.15
N LEU A 99 -0.62 -2.52 -7.24
CA LEU A 99 -1.45 -2.09 -6.12
C LEU A 99 -0.69 -2.32 -4.81
N LEU A 100 -0.29 -1.24 -4.15
CA LEU A 100 0.41 -1.27 -2.87
C LEU A 100 -0.59 -0.96 -1.75
N VAL A 101 -0.83 -1.92 -0.87
CA VAL A 101 -1.80 -1.75 0.23
C VAL A 101 -1.06 -1.55 1.55
N GLU A 102 -1.12 -0.36 2.15
CA GLU A 102 -0.62 -0.11 3.50
C GLU A 102 -1.73 -0.41 4.52
N GLY A 103 -1.56 -1.47 5.32
CA GLY A 103 -2.50 -1.88 6.36
C GLY A 103 -3.33 -3.13 6.02
N LEU A 104 -4.58 -3.17 6.52
CA LEU A 104 -5.54 -4.29 6.37
C LEU A 104 -4.91 -5.67 6.66
N LYS A 105 -4.59 -5.97 7.92
CA LYS A 105 -3.88 -7.20 8.31
C LYS A 105 -4.53 -8.51 7.82
N THR A 106 -5.85 -8.52 7.65
CA THR A 106 -6.64 -9.69 7.24
C THR A 106 -6.86 -9.83 5.75
N LEU A 107 -6.41 -8.86 4.94
CA LEU A 107 -6.55 -8.93 3.50
C LEU A 107 -5.69 -10.10 2.96
N PRO A 108 -6.26 -11.01 2.14
CA PRO A 108 -5.56 -12.19 1.62
C PRO A 108 -4.66 -11.81 0.42
N LEU A 109 -3.73 -10.89 0.65
CA LEU A 109 -2.66 -10.53 -0.25
C LEU A 109 -1.32 -10.99 0.32
N PRO A 110 -0.36 -11.37 -0.54
CA PRO A 110 1.04 -11.51 -0.17
C PRO A 110 1.50 -10.26 0.59
N ARG A 111 2.21 -10.46 1.71
CA ARG A 111 2.49 -9.39 2.66
C ARG A 111 3.96 -9.29 3.03
N ILE A 112 4.46 -8.07 2.96
CA ILE A 112 5.76 -7.65 3.47
C ILE A 112 5.53 -6.95 4.81
N THR A 113 6.08 -7.49 5.88
CA THR A 113 6.05 -6.84 7.21
C THR A 113 7.39 -6.17 7.49
N ILE A 114 7.34 -4.93 7.95
CA ILE A 114 8.53 -4.12 8.22
C ILE A 114 8.77 -4.06 9.72
N PHE A 115 10.00 -4.41 10.12
CA PHE A 115 10.51 -4.21 11.48
C PHE A 115 11.76 -3.34 11.51
N ARG A 116 11.90 -2.64 12.63
CA ARG A 116 13.05 -1.82 13.02
C ARG A 116 13.03 -1.76 14.54
N ASP A 117 14.20 -1.79 15.15
CA ASP A 117 14.47 -1.77 16.60
C ASP A 117 13.96 -3.01 17.36
N GLU A 118 12.73 -3.43 17.11
CA GLU A 118 12.09 -4.58 17.75
C GLU A 118 11.24 -5.41 16.77
N VAL A 119 11.21 -6.72 17.01
CA VAL A 119 10.34 -7.67 16.32
C VAL A 119 9.03 -7.82 17.09
N ASP A 120 7.90 -7.66 16.40
CA ASP A 120 6.58 -8.01 16.92
C ASP A 120 6.09 -9.30 16.23
N GLU A 121 6.29 -10.43 16.91
CA GLU A 121 5.96 -11.76 16.39
C GLU A 121 4.46 -11.92 16.04
N SER A 122 3.58 -11.07 16.57
CA SER A 122 2.14 -11.12 16.27
C SER A 122 1.82 -10.90 14.79
N TYR A 123 2.75 -10.33 14.01
CA TYR A 123 2.64 -10.15 12.57
C TYR A 123 3.05 -11.37 11.74
N PHE A 124 3.81 -12.32 12.28
CA PHE A 124 4.37 -13.43 11.50
C PHE A 124 3.29 -14.25 10.78
N LYS A 125 2.17 -14.52 11.45
CA LYS A 125 1.05 -15.29 10.87
C LYS A 125 0.37 -14.64 9.66
N TYR A 126 0.61 -13.36 9.41
CA TYR A 126 0.05 -12.64 8.27
C TYR A 126 1.09 -12.32 7.21
N SER A 127 2.36 -12.63 7.46
CA SER A 127 3.50 -12.22 6.64
C SER A 127 3.92 -13.33 5.71
N ASN A 128 4.40 -12.96 4.53
CA ASN A 128 5.13 -13.85 3.62
C ASN A 128 6.61 -13.50 3.63
N SER A 129 6.93 -12.22 3.82
CA SER A 129 8.29 -11.74 3.98
C SER A 129 8.40 -10.71 5.10
N ILE A 130 9.58 -10.62 5.67
CA ILE A 130 9.96 -9.59 6.64
C ILE A 130 11.08 -8.74 6.02
N ALA A 131 10.85 -7.43 5.93
CA ALA A 131 11.86 -6.44 5.61
C ALA A 131 12.36 -5.79 6.90
N PHE A 132 13.67 -5.82 7.16
CA PHE A 132 14.27 -5.26 8.36
C PHE A 132 15.64 -4.64 8.06
N ASP A 133 16.12 -3.78 8.94
CA ASP A 133 17.46 -3.20 8.86
C ASP A 133 18.40 -3.81 9.90
N GLU A 134 19.61 -3.28 10.03
CA GLU A 134 20.65 -3.79 10.90
C GLU A 134 20.30 -3.81 12.40
N THR A 135 19.22 -3.16 12.81
CA THR A 135 18.77 -3.13 14.20
C THR A 135 18.12 -4.43 14.65
N ILE A 136 17.72 -5.30 13.72
CA ILE A 136 17.06 -6.59 14.01
C ILE A 136 18.02 -7.75 13.77
N ASP A 137 18.10 -8.70 14.72
CA ASP A 137 18.82 -9.95 14.45
C ASP A 137 17.99 -10.83 13.50
N LYS A 138 18.57 -11.18 12.35
CA LYS A 138 17.98 -12.10 11.37
C LYS A 138 17.55 -13.45 11.97
N ASN A 139 18.10 -13.86 13.11
CA ASN A 139 17.74 -15.09 13.80
C ASN A 139 16.38 -15.00 14.53
N GLU A 140 15.91 -13.79 14.83
CA GLU A 140 14.56 -13.55 15.37
C GLU A 140 13.48 -13.81 14.32
N ILE A 141 13.85 -13.79 13.02
CA ILE A 141 12.91 -14.01 11.92
C ILE A 141 12.81 -15.51 11.59
N PRO A 142 11.60 -16.10 11.63
CA PRO A 142 11.36 -17.50 11.28
C PRO A 142 11.94 -17.89 9.92
N SER A 143 12.46 -19.11 9.82
CA SER A 143 13.12 -19.61 8.59
C SER A 143 12.16 -19.81 7.41
N ASN A 144 10.86 -19.89 7.66
CA ASN A 144 9.83 -20.04 6.63
C ASN A 144 9.36 -18.71 6.03
N LEU A 145 9.86 -17.57 6.51
CA LEU A 145 9.57 -16.24 5.97
C LEU A 145 10.77 -15.74 5.19
N ASP A 146 10.51 -15.11 4.04
CA ASP A 146 11.57 -14.45 3.28
C ASP A 146 12.12 -13.27 4.07
N LYS A 147 13.44 -13.08 4.02
CA LYS A 147 14.16 -12.03 4.73
C LYS A 147 14.67 -11.04 3.70
N LEU A 148 14.24 -9.80 3.80
CA LEU A 148 14.54 -8.73 2.84
C LEU A 148 15.27 -7.59 3.53
N ASP A 149 16.18 -6.92 2.81
CA ASP A 149 16.81 -5.70 3.30
C ASP A 149 15.85 -4.51 3.16
N LEU A 150 15.45 -3.92 4.30
CA LEU A 150 14.58 -2.74 4.35
C LEU A 150 15.18 -1.53 3.61
N ASN A 151 16.52 -1.46 3.53
CA ASN A 151 17.24 -0.38 2.88
C ASN A 151 17.50 -0.65 1.39
N ASN A 152 17.01 -1.77 0.84
CA ASN A 152 17.12 -2.13 -0.58
C ASN A 152 15.75 -2.21 -1.29
N PRO A 153 15.17 -1.08 -1.71
CA PRO A 153 13.87 -1.07 -2.38
C PRO A 153 13.81 -1.89 -3.69
N GLU A 154 14.93 -2.09 -4.37
CA GLU A 154 14.99 -2.92 -5.58
C GLU A 154 14.78 -4.40 -5.25
N GLU A 155 15.33 -4.88 -4.13
CA GLU A 155 15.05 -6.22 -3.62
C GLU A 155 13.56 -6.38 -3.28
N ILE A 156 12.95 -5.37 -2.65
CA ILE A 156 11.52 -5.36 -2.35
C ILE A 156 10.68 -5.46 -3.63
N ILE A 157 11.03 -4.70 -4.68
CA ILE A 157 10.36 -4.77 -5.98
C ILE A 157 10.53 -6.17 -6.59
N ASN A 158 11.73 -6.73 -6.58
CA ASN A 158 11.97 -8.09 -7.10
C ASN A 158 11.15 -9.14 -6.35
N TRP A 159 11.01 -9.00 -5.03
CA TRP A 159 10.14 -9.88 -4.26
C TRP A 159 8.67 -9.73 -4.67
N ILE A 160 8.20 -8.50 -4.89
CA ILE A 160 6.83 -8.22 -5.37
C ILE A 160 6.58 -8.87 -6.73
N GLU A 161 7.50 -8.76 -7.69
CA GLU A 161 7.36 -9.37 -9.02
C GLU A 161 7.12 -10.89 -8.97
N ASN A 162 7.78 -11.55 -8.03
CA ASN A 162 7.76 -13.01 -7.94
C ASN A 162 6.62 -13.55 -7.07
N ASN A 163 6.15 -12.74 -6.11
CA ASN A 163 5.26 -13.24 -5.04
C ASN A 163 3.91 -12.53 -4.97
N ALA A 164 3.74 -11.34 -5.56
CA ALA A 164 2.49 -10.60 -5.48
C ALA A 164 1.33 -11.30 -6.21
N LYS A 165 0.10 -11.05 -5.75
CA LYS A 165 -1.10 -11.64 -6.34
C LYS A 165 -1.49 -10.87 -7.59
N ARG A 166 -1.81 -11.57 -8.68
CA ARG A 166 -2.42 -10.93 -9.86
C ARG A 166 -3.92 -10.69 -9.62
N VAL A 167 -4.40 -9.47 -9.90
CA VAL A 167 -5.80 -9.02 -9.67
C VAL A 167 -6.49 -8.45 -10.90
#